data_AF-A0A381WZV1-F1
#
_entry.id   AF-A0A381WZV1-F1
#
_cell.length_a   1.000
_cell.length_b   1.000
_cell.length_c   1.000
_cell.angle_alpha   90.00
_cell.angle_beta   90.00
_cell.angle_gamma   90.00
#
_symmetry.space_group_name_H-M   'P 1'
#
loop_
_entity.id
_entity.type
_entity.pdbx_description
1 polymer ?
#
loop_
_entity_poly.entity_id
_entity_poly.type
_entity_poly.pdbx_seq_one_letter_code
_entity_poly.pdbx_strand_id
1 'polypeptide(L)'
;MRSEEIDFPNLYALKYFEELGNLLKNLQVTNESGGNICLEEGTDLALEMISSTKTSSRKIMIIGNGGSASIAGHLQNDLCKAVEVKAMVFYEQSLLTALANDDGYETVFERPVNLWADNLDLMI
;
A
#
# COMPACT_ATOMS: atom_id res chain seq x y z
N MET A 1 -16.72 -49.67 21.43
CA MET A 1 -15.65 -49.06 20.62
C MET A 1 -16.28 -47.89 19.89
N ARG A 2 -16.32 -46.72 20.54
CA ARG A 2 -16.92 -45.51 19.97
C ARG A 2 -15.81 -44.86 19.15
N SER A 3 -16.01 -44.77 17.84
CA SER A 3 -15.17 -44.00 16.94
C SER A 3 -15.22 -42.54 17.39
N GLU A 4 -14.14 -42.07 18.02
CA GLU A 4 -13.90 -40.64 18.16
C GLU A 4 -13.63 -40.10 16.75
N GLU A 5 -14.65 -39.50 16.14
CA GLU A 5 -14.45 -38.63 14.99
C GLU A 5 -13.60 -37.46 15.45
N ILE A 6 -12.38 -37.42 14.94
CA ILE A 6 -11.47 -36.28 15.08
C ILE A 6 -12.11 -35.13 14.31
N ASP A 7 -12.67 -34.16 15.02
CA ASP A 7 -13.15 -32.89 14.47
C ASP A 7 -11.93 -32.16 13.86
N PHE A 8 -11.81 -32.20 12.53
CA PHE A 8 -10.67 -31.61 11.83
C PHE A 8 -10.73 -30.07 11.94
N PRO A 9 -9.68 -29.40 12.46
CA PRO A 9 -9.71 -27.98 12.84
C PRO A 9 -9.73 -26.98 11.66
N ASN A 10 -10.06 -27.44 10.45
CA ASN A 10 -9.98 -26.63 9.22
C ASN A 10 -11.21 -25.75 8.97
N LEU A 11 -12.29 -25.83 9.77
CA LEU A 11 -13.52 -25.06 9.51
C LEU A 11 -13.28 -23.54 9.48
N TYR A 12 -12.50 -23.01 10.44
CA TYR A 12 -12.18 -21.57 10.48
C TYR A 12 -11.27 -21.14 9.33
N ALA A 13 -10.27 -21.96 8.99
CA ALA A 13 -9.36 -21.67 7.89
C ALA A 13 -10.08 -21.71 6.53
N LEU A 14 -10.93 -22.71 6.30
CA LEU A 14 -11.71 -22.83 5.07
C LEU A 14 -12.67 -21.65 4.90
N LYS A 15 -13.37 -21.27 5.98
CA LYS A 15 -14.24 -20.09 5.97
C LYS A 15 -13.45 -18.81 5.67
N TYR A 16 -12.29 -18.63 6.31
CA TYR A 16 -11.41 -17.49 6.05
C TYR A 16 -10.98 -17.41 4.58
N PHE A 17 -10.54 -18.53 3.98
CA PHE A 17 -10.11 -18.53 2.58
C PHE A 17 -11.27 -18.33 1.60
N GLU A 18 -12.47 -18.83 1.92
CA GLU A 18 -13.68 -18.55 1.15
C GLU A 18 -14.04 -17.07 1.19
N GLU A 19 -14.04 -16.45 2.37
CA GLU A 19 -14.28 -15.02 2.55
C GLU A 19 -13.24 -14.18 1.80
N LEU A 20 -11.94 -14.52 1.94
CA LEU A 20 -10.87 -13.85 1.20
C LEU A 20 -11.05 -13.99 -0.32
N GLY A 21 -11.38 -15.18 -0.80
CA GLY A 21 -11.64 -15.42 -2.22
C GLY A 21 -12.83 -14.60 -2.74
N ASN A 22 -13.88 -14.45 -1.94
CA ASN A 22 -15.04 -13.61 -2.28
C ASN A 22 -14.68 -12.12 -2.28
N LEU A 23 -13.82 -11.64 -1.38
CA LEU A 23 -13.33 -10.27 -1.42
C LEU A 23 -12.55 -9.98 -2.69
N LEU A 24 -11.66 -10.88 -3.11
CA LEU A 24 -10.88 -10.73 -4.35
C LEU A 24 -11.77 -10.68 -5.60
N LYS A 25 -12.85 -11.47 -5.64
CA LYS A 25 -13.82 -11.45 -6.76
C LYS A 25 -14.61 -10.15 -6.86
N ASN A 26 -14.78 -9.44 -5.74
CA ASN A 26 -15.54 -8.19 -5.67
C ASN A 26 -14.64 -6.94 -5.70
N LEU A 27 -13.35 -7.12 -6.00
CA LEU A 27 -12.42 -6.01 -6.17
C LEU A 27 -12.93 -5.07 -7.27
N GLN A 28 -12.90 -3.78 -6.97
CA GLN A 28 -13.30 -2.72 -7.87
C GLN A 28 -12.15 -1.71 -7.99
N VAL A 29 -12.00 -1.17 -9.18
CA VAL A 29 -11.07 -0.06 -9.43
C VAL A 29 -11.91 1.13 -9.88
N THR A 30 -11.61 2.30 -9.32
CA THR A 30 -12.29 3.54 -9.64
C THR A 30 -11.31 4.56 -10.19
N ASN A 31 -11.77 5.39 -11.12
CA ASN A 31 -11.03 6.54 -11.59
C ASN A 31 -11.28 7.78 -10.69
N GLU A 32 -10.65 8.90 -11.02
CA GLU A 32 -10.78 10.17 -10.28
C GLU A 32 -12.23 10.67 -10.16
N SER A 33 -13.07 10.38 -11.16
CA SER A 33 -14.49 10.75 -11.14
C SER A 33 -15.35 9.80 -10.28
N GLY A 34 -14.76 8.79 -9.65
CA GLY A 34 -15.45 7.73 -8.92
C GLY A 34 -16.14 6.70 -9.82
N GLY A 35 -15.88 6.73 -11.13
CA GLY A 35 -16.41 5.75 -12.07
C GLY A 35 -15.63 4.44 -12.02
N ASN A 36 -16.33 3.31 -12.07
CA ASN A 36 -15.71 1.99 -12.13
C ASN A 36 -15.01 1.77 -13.48
N ILE A 37 -13.77 1.31 -13.43
CA ILE A 37 -12.95 0.87 -14.57
C ILE A 37 -12.53 -0.59 -14.37
N CYS A 38 -12.12 -1.27 -15.44
CA CYS A 38 -11.62 -2.64 -15.29
C CYS A 38 -10.23 -2.64 -14.65
N LEU A 39 -9.83 -3.80 -14.10
CA LEU A 39 -8.56 -3.93 -13.40
C LEU A 39 -7.36 -3.69 -14.33
N GLU A 40 -7.46 -4.13 -15.58
CA GLU A 40 -6.43 -3.93 -16.60
C GLU A 40 -6.22 -2.43 -16.87
N GLU A 41 -7.30 -1.68 -17.10
CA GLU A 41 -7.26 -0.23 -17.32
C GLU A 41 -6.68 0.49 -16.09
N GLY A 42 -7.11 0.11 -14.88
CA GLY A 42 -6.56 0.66 -13.65
C GLY A 42 -5.06 0.37 -13.46
N THR A 43 -4.63 -0.82 -13.88
CA THR A 43 -3.21 -1.21 -13.85
C THR A 43 -2.40 -0.38 -14.83
N ASP A 44 -2.90 -0.19 -16.06
CA ASP A 44 -2.23 0.64 -17.07
C ASP A 44 -2.08 2.09 -16.61
N LEU A 45 -3.12 2.66 -15.98
CA LEU A 45 -3.05 4.01 -15.39
C LEU A 45 -2.00 4.09 -14.28
N ALA A 46 -1.93 3.10 -13.40
CA ALA A 46 -0.91 3.06 -12.35
C ALA A 46 0.52 2.97 -12.94
N LEU A 47 0.71 2.17 -13.99
CA LEU A 47 1.98 2.07 -14.70
C LEU A 47 2.37 3.39 -15.38
N GLU A 48 1.41 4.10 -15.96
CA GLU A 48 1.64 5.41 -16.57
C GLU A 48 2.04 6.46 -15.53
N MET A 49 1.38 6.50 -14.37
CA MET A 49 1.74 7.40 -13.26
C MET A 49 3.16 7.15 -12.74
N ILE A 50 3.53 5.88 -12.53
CA ILE A 50 4.89 5.52 -12.08
C ILE A 50 5.93 5.86 -13.15
N SER A 51 5.64 5.53 -14.41
CA SER A 51 6.56 5.77 -15.54
C SER A 51 6.78 7.26 -15.79
N SER A 52 5.73 8.07 -15.76
CA SER A 52 5.82 9.53 -15.93
C SER A 52 6.59 10.20 -14.79
N THR A 53 6.43 9.71 -13.56
CA THR A 53 7.23 10.16 -12.40
C THR A 53 8.72 9.89 -12.63
N LYS A 54 9.05 8.67 -13.10
CA LYS A 54 10.43 8.28 -13.42
C LYS A 54 11.03 9.15 -14.53
N THR A 55 10.36 9.29 -15.67
CA THR A 55 10.88 10.06 -16.81
C THR A 55 11.06 11.54 -16.47
N SER A 56 10.22 12.07 -15.59
CA SER A 56 10.32 13.43 -15.07
C SER A 56 11.39 13.61 -13.97
N SER A 57 12.14 12.55 -13.63
CA SER A 57 13.15 12.53 -12.56
C SER A 57 12.61 12.93 -11.17
N ARG A 58 11.30 12.74 -10.98
CA ARG A 58 10.54 12.99 -9.75
C ARG A 58 10.57 11.78 -8.83
N LYS A 59 9.96 11.90 -7.66
CA LYS A 59 9.95 10.85 -6.64
C LYS A 59 8.55 10.34 -6.34
N ILE A 60 8.51 9.09 -5.90
CA ILE A 60 7.31 8.42 -5.38
C ILE A 60 7.42 8.40 -3.86
N MET A 61 6.42 8.94 -3.18
CA MET A 61 6.30 8.96 -1.73
C MET A 61 5.20 7.97 -1.33
N ILE A 62 5.52 7.01 -0.47
CA ILE A 62 4.61 5.92 -0.13
C ILE A 62 4.35 5.94 1.38
N ILE A 63 3.07 5.94 1.77
CA ILE A 63 2.66 5.94 3.18
C ILE A 63 1.75 4.76 3.52
N GLY A 64 1.63 4.47 4.82
CA GLY A 64 0.87 3.31 5.27
C GLY A 64 1.14 2.98 6.73
N ASN A 65 0.15 2.36 7.39
CA ASN A 65 0.21 1.97 8.79
C ASN A 65 0.11 0.45 8.94
N GLY A 66 0.70 -0.10 10.00
CA GLY A 66 0.59 -1.53 10.33
C GLY A 66 1.04 -2.42 9.16
N GLY A 67 0.20 -3.37 8.74
CA GLY A 67 0.49 -4.24 7.60
C GLY A 67 0.74 -3.50 6.29
N SER A 68 0.06 -2.36 6.07
CA SER A 68 0.27 -1.53 4.88
C SER A 68 1.64 -0.86 4.88
N ALA A 69 2.24 -0.59 6.05
CA ALA A 69 3.61 -0.06 6.13
C ALA A 69 4.62 -1.08 5.59
N SER A 70 4.42 -2.38 5.86
CA SER A 70 5.22 -3.45 5.30
C SER A 70 5.08 -3.52 3.77
N ILE A 71 3.85 -3.40 3.26
CA ILE A 71 3.58 -3.38 1.81
C ILE A 71 4.26 -2.17 1.15
N ALA A 72 4.12 -0.98 1.74
CA ALA A 72 4.75 0.25 1.26
C ALA A 72 6.29 0.14 1.22
N GLY A 73 6.90 -0.41 2.27
CA GLY A 73 8.34 -0.67 2.30
C GLY A 73 8.79 -1.69 1.24
N HIS A 74 8.01 -2.73 0.99
CA HIS A 74 8.28 -3.69 -0.10
C HIS A 74 8.15 -3.04 -1.48
N LEU A 75 7.10 -2.26 -1.72
CA LEU A 75 6.91 -1.51 -2.95
C LEU A 75 8.08 -0.53 -3.18
N GLN A 76 8.50 0.20 -2.14
CA GLN A 76 9.64 1.11 -2.21
C GLN A 76 10.94 0.39 -2.61
N ASN A 77 11.16 -0.82 -2.09
CA ASN A 77 12.32 -1.64 -2.48
C ASN A 77 12.29 -1.98 -3.97
N ASP A 78 11.14 -2.44 -4.50
CA ASP A 78 11.00 -2.82 -5.91
C ASP A 78 11.13 -1.61 -6.83
N LEU A 79 10.53 -0.49 -6.45
CA LEU A 79 10.64 0.78 -7.18
C LEU A 79 12.10 1.26 -7.26
N CYS A 80 12.85 1.18 -6.17
CA CYS A 80 14.25 1.59 -6.17
C CYS A 80 15.16 0.59 -6.90
N LYS A 81 14.99 -0.72 -6.69
CA LYS A 81 15.93 -1.75 -7.14
C LYS A 81 15.66 -2.26 -8.54
N ALA A 82 14.39 -2.42 -8.91
CA ALA A 82 14.00 -3.01 -10.19
C ALA A 82 13.52 -1.94 -11.18
N VAL A 83 12.75 -0.97 -10.70
CA VAL A 83 12.21 0.10 -11.57
C VAL A 83 13.17 1.28 -11.70
N GLU A 84 14.13 1.44 -10.78
CA GLU A 84 15.09 2.55 -10.74
C GLU A 84 14.41 3.94 -10.72
N VAL A 85 13.35 4.08 -9.93
CA VAL A 85 12.72 5.37 -9.64
C VAL A 85 13.03 5.78 -8.20
N LYS A 86 13.19 7.09 -7.96
CA LYS A 86 13.37 7.60 -6.60
C LYS A 86 12.10 7.32 -5.81
N ALA A 87 12.16 6.43 -4.82
CA ALA A 87 11.01 6.13 -3.98
C ALA A 87 11.39 6.20 -2.49
N MET A 88 10.49 6.73 -1.67
CA MET A 88 10.71 6.92 -0.25
C MET A 88 9.47 6.58 0.59
N VAL A 89 9.73 6.16 1.84
CA VAL A 89 8.74 5.89 2.89
C VAL A 89 9.11 6.69 4.13
N PHE A 90 8.14 6.97 5.00
CA PHE A 90 8.33 7.78 6.22
C PHE A 90 8.23 6.93 7.49
N TYR A 91 9.06 5.90 7.61
CA TYR A 91 9.04 4.95 8.74
C TYR A 91 10.31 4.97 9.59
N GLU A 92 11.10 6.05 9.50
CA GLU A 92 12.22 6.22 10.43
C GLU A 92 11.64 6.32 11.85
N GLN A 93 12.01 5.36 12.70
CA GLN A 93 11.34 5.12 13.97
C GLN A 93 11.47 6.30 14.93
N SER A 94 12.64 6.95 14.97
CA SER A 94 12.86 8.07 15.88
C SER A 94 12.01 9.29 15.51
N LEU A 95 11.93 9.63 14.23
CA LEU A 95 11.12 10.72 13.71
C LEU A 95 9.62 10.43 13.86
N LEU A 96 9.18 9.22 13.52
CA LEU A 96 7.78 8.81 13.64
C LEU A 96 7.31 8.92 15.10
N THR A 97 8.09 8.40 16.04
CA THR A 97 7.74 8.42 17.48
C THR A 97 7.83 9.82 18.07
N ALA A 98 8.80 10.65 17.65
CA ALA A 98 8.89 12.05 18.07
C ALA A 98 7.66 12.85 17.61
N LEU A 99 7.32 12.79 16.32
CA LEU A 99 6.15 13.49 15.76
C LEU A 99 4.85 13.03 16.43
N ALA A 100 4.67 11.71 16.60
CA ALA A 100 3.48 11.18 17.25
C ALA A 100 3.36 11.64 18.72
N ASN A 101 4.47 11.71 19.46
CA ASN A 101 4.49 12.10 20.86
C ASN A 101 4.31 13.61 21.07
N ASP A 102 5.00 14.41 20.27
CA ASP A 102 5.11 15.85 20.48
C ASP A 102 3.95 16.61 19.82
N ASP A 103 3.49 16.13 18.66
CA ASP A 103 2.58 16.85 17.77
C ASP A 103 1.31 16.07 17.39
N GLY A 104 1.19 14.80 17.80
CA GLY A 104 0.05 13.94 17.46
C GLY A 104 0.30 13.02 16.26
N TYR A 105 -0.36 11.85 16.26
CA TYR A 105 -0.11 10.80 15.25
C TYR A 105 -0.52 11.21 13.83
N GLU A 106 -1.48 12.12 13.69
CA GLU A 106 -1.88 12.71 12.41
C GLU A 106 -0.71 13.38 11.68
N THR A 107 0.31 13.84 12.41
CA THR A 107 1.43 14.59 11.86
C THR A 107 2.54 13.71 11.28
N VAL A 108 2.53 12.39 11.56
CA VAL A 108 3.64 11.48 11.22
C VAL A 108 3.90 11.36 9.73
N PHE A 109 2.87 11.56 8.91
CA PHE A 109 3.01 11.64 7.44
C PHE A 109 2.87 13.06 6.92
N GLU A 110 1.99 13.87 7.52
CA GLU A 110 1.76 15.25 7.09
C GLU A 110 3.07 16.06 7.08
N ARG A 111 3.84 16.04 8.17
CA ARG A 111 5.04 16.86 8.30
C ARG A 111 6.16 16.44 7.34
N PRO A 112 6.51 15.14 7.23
CA PRO A 112 7.46 14.71 6.22
C PRO A 112 6.96 14.96 4.79
N VAL A 113 5.67 14.77 4.50
CA VAL A 113 5.13 15.05 3.17
C VAL A 113 5.28 16.54 2.82
N ASN A 114 4.90 17.44 3.73
CA ASN A 114 5.05 18.88 3.53
C ASN A 114 6.52 19.32 3.35
N LEU A 115 7.46 18.63 4.00
CA LEU A 115 8.87 18.94 3.92
C LEU A 115 9.53 18.42 2.63
N TRP A 116 9.12 17.24 2.17
CA TRP A 116 9.80 16.51 1.11
C TRP A 116 9.08 16.57 -0.24
N ALA A 117 7.77 16.76 -0.30
CA ALA A 117 7.03 16.77 -1.56
C ALA A 117 7.42 17.95 -2.46
N ASP A 118 7.64 17.67 -3.74
CA ASP A 118 7.78 18.64 -4.80
C ASP A 118 6.64 18.51 -5.81
N ASN A 119 6.44 19.55 -6.62
CA ASN A 119 5.52 19.47 -7.76
C ASN A 119 5.87 18.28 -8.66
N LEU A 120 4.83 17.57 -9.11
CA LEU A 120 4.90 16.40 -9.99
C LEU A 120 5.47 15.12 -9.34
N ASP A 121 5.63 15.09 -8.03
CA ASP A 121 5.81 13.84 -7.32
C ASP A 121 4.51 13.04 -7.27
N LEU A 122 4.65 11.72 -7.11
CA LEU A 122 3.52 10.79 -6.97
C LEU A 122 3.38 10.35 -5.52
N MET A 123 2.18 10.42 -4.99
CA MET A 123 1.82 9.90 -3.68
C MET A 123 1.10 8.57 -3.82
N ILE A 124 1.51 7.56 -3.05
CA ILE A 124 0.89 6.23 -2.98
C ILE A 124 0.54 5.88 -1.53
#